data_AF-A0A7Z2VSU1-F1
#
_entry.id   AF-A0A7Z2VSU1-F1
#
_cell.length_a   1.000
_cell.length_b   1.000
_cell.length_c   1.000
_cell.angle_alpha   90.00
_cell.angle_beta   90.00
_cell.angle_gamma   90.00
#
_symmetry.space_group_name_H-M   'P 1'
#
loop_
_entity.id
_entity.type
_entity.pdbx_description
1 polymer ?
#
loop_
_entity_poly.entity_id
_entity_poly.type
_entity_poly.pdbx_seq_one_letter_code
_entity_poly.pdbx_strand_id
1 'polypeptide(L)'
;MTVRTIPNTTAAIYQAAKLIIAIGAQTREQLFMAVDFGDKRAQRAKIQNAFEMGWLYEAPAGKIDVTESTRKHFADQHPKEKYVGQVAPPAWRPNLMTGTLNPKYHTNSRGPRDDAPEWSRRETPNFRRA
;
A
#
# COMPACT_ATOMS: atom_id res chain seq x y z
N MET A 1 10.41 22.61 15.52
CA MET A 1 10.95 21.30 15.08
C MET A 1 10.82 21.22 13.56
N THR A 2 11.88 21.52 12.83
CA THR A 2 11.93 21.41 11.38
C THR A 2 12.19 19.95 11.01
N VAL A 3 11.22 19.31 10.39
CA VAL A 3 11.40 17.97 9.78
C VAL A 3 12.43 18.14 8.68
N ARG A 4 13.66 17.68 8.94
CA ARG A 4 14.74 17.68 7.96
C ARG A 4 14.27 16.80 6.80
N THR A 5 14.05 17.42 5.65
CA THR A 5 13.89 16.74 4.37
C THR A 5 15.11 15.85 4.17
N ILE A 6 14.86 14.55 4.20
CA ILE A 6 15.86 13.50 4.03
C ILE A 6 16.44 13.68 2.60
N PRO A 7 17.70 14.12 2.45
CA PRO A 7 18.23 14.53 1.15
C PRO A 7 18.33 13.32 0.22
N ASN A 8 18.13 13.50 -1.09
CA ASN A 8 18.19 12.47 -2.15
C ASN A 8 19.43 11.54 -2.11
N THR A 9 20.46 11.88 -1.33
CA THR A 9 21.60 11.01 -1.01
C THR A 9 21.20 9.74 -0.25
N THR A 10 20.17 9.81 0.59
CA THR A 10 19.68 8.68 1.40
C THR A 10 18.87 7.66 0.61
N ALA A 11 18.24 8.05 -0.50
CA ALA A 11 17.42 7.12 -1.28
C ALA A 11 18.25 5.97 -1.87
N ALA A 12 19.41 6.28 -2.46
CA ALA A 12 20.33 5.27 -2.99
C ALA A 12 20.92 4.39 -1.88
N ILE A 13 21.25 4.98 -0.73
CA ILE A 13 21.76 4.24 0.44
C ILE A 13 20.69 3.29 0.99
N TYR A 14 19.45 3.74 1.03
CA TYR A 14 18.30 2.94 1.46
C TYR A 14 18.02 1.79 0.50
N GLN A 15 18.09 2.03 -0.81
CA GLN A 15 17.97 0.98 -1.83
C GLN A 15 19.09 -0.05 -1.73
N ALA A 16 20.33 0.40 -1.54
CA ALA A 16 21.47 -0.49 -1.33
C ALA A 16 21.30 -1.34 -0.07
N ALA A 17 20.93 -0.73 1.06
CA ALA A 17 20.67 -1.47 2.30
C ALA A 17 19.55 -2.50 2.11
N LYS A 18 18.45 -2.14 1.45
CA LYS A 18 17.35 -3.06 1.12
C LYS A 18 17.81 -4.23 0.25
N LEU A 19 18.65 -3.97 -0.76
CA LEU A 19 19.20 -5.00 -1.64
C LEU A 19 20.09 -5.97 -0.88
N ILE A 20 20.99 -5.47 -0.04
CA ILE A 20 21.88 -6.29 0.79
C ILE A 20 21.06 -7.15 1.77
N ILE A 21 19.99 -6.62 2.36
CA ILE A 21 19.11 -7.41 3.24
C ILE A 21 18.42 -8.55 2.47
N ALA A 22 18.05 -8.33 1.20
CA ALA A 22 17.38 -9.33 0.38
C ALA A 22 18.32 -10.41 -0.19
N ILE A 23 19.53 -10.03 -0.60
CA ILE A 23 20.45 -10.90 -1.38
C ILE A 23 21.67 -11.32 -0.54
N GLY A 24 22.01 -10.59 0.52
CA GLY A 24 23.21 -10.75 1.32
C GLY A 24 24.35 -9.82 0.90
N ALA A 25 25.47 -9.88 1.63
CA ALA A 25 26.63 -9.00 1.45
C ALA A 25 27.17 -9.02 0.01
N GLN A 26 27.39 -7.84 -0.57
CA GLN A 26 27.76 -7.63 -1.98
C GLN A 26 29.13 -6.96 -2.12
N THR A 27 29.81 -7.16 -3.23
CA THR A 27 30.99 -6.33 -3.55
C THR A 27 30.57 -4.92 -3.95
N ARG A 28 31.50 -3.97 -3.85
CA ARG A 28 31.26 -2.57 -4.22
C ARG A 28 30.82 -2.42 -5.69
N GLU A 29 31.38 -3.22 -6.58
CA GLU A 29 31.03 -3.22 -8.01
C GLU A 29 29.60 -3.72 -8.24
N GLN A 30 29.21 -4.81 -7.58
CA GLN A 30 27.85 -5.35 -7.65
C GLN A 30 26.81 -4.33 -7.18
N LEU A 31 27.12 -3.61 -6.09
CA LEU A 31 26.27 -2.54 -5.58
C LEU A 31 26.11 -1.39 -6.58
N PHE A 32 27.19 -0.97 -7.25
CA PHE A 32 27.13 0.09 -8.25
C PHE A 32 26.42 -0.32 -9.55
N MET A 33 26.43 -1.61 -9.89
CA MET A 33 25.65 -2.12 -11.02
C MET A 33 24.16 -2.20 -10.71
N ALA A 34 23.80 -2.50 -9.46
CA ALA A 34 22.41 -2.75 -9.08
C ALA A 34 21.65 -1.49 -8.61
N VAL A 35 22.36 -0.49 -8.07
CA VAL A 35 21.76 0.72 -7.50
C VAL A 35 22.35 1.94 -8.17
N ASP A 36 21.48 2.86 -8.59
CA ASP A 36 21.92 4.12 -9.18
C ASP A 36 22.42 5.09 -8.10
N PHE A 37 23.74 5.09 -7.91
CA PHE A 37 24.42 6.05 -7.06
C PHE A 37 24.82 7.34 -7.81
N GLY A 38 24.49 7.49 -9.09
CA GLY A 38 24.87 8.61 -9.95
C GLY A 38 26.32 8.51 -10.45
N ASP A 39 26.94 9.66 -10.75
CA ASP A 39 28.30 9.73 -11.32
C ASP A 39 29.37 9.05 -10.46
N LYS A 40 30.41 8.49 -11.10
CA LYS A 40 31.53 7.78 -10.42
C LYS A 40 32.16 8.56 -9.27
N ARG A 41 32.24 9.90 -9.39
CA ARG A 41 32.78 10.78 -8.33
C ARG A 41 31.84 10.87 -7.12
N ALA A 42 30.52 10.89 -7.37
CA ALA A 42 29.48 10.90 -6.35
C ALA A 42 29.28 9.52 -5.70
N GLN A 43 29.49 8.43 -6.45
CA GLN A 43 29.36 7.05 -5.94
C GLN A 43 30.23 6.80 -4.71
N ARG A 44 31.52 7.16 -4.79
CA ARG A 44 32.46 7.00 -3.68
C ARG A 44 32.05 7.83 -2.46
N ALA A 45 31.66 9.08 -2.67
CA ALA A 45 31.22 9.97 -1.59
C ALA A 45 29.95 9.45 -0.90
N LYS A 46 29.00 8.89 -1.65
CA LYS A 46 27.76 8.32 -1.09
C LYS A 46 28.00 7.06 -0.28
N ILE A 47 28.87 6.15 -0.74
CA ILE A 47 29.25 4.98 0.05
C ILE A 47 30.01 5.38 1.32
N GLN A 48 30.96 6.32 1.20
CA GLN A 48 31.70 6.80 2.36
C GLN A 48 30.75 7.42 3.41
N ASN A 49 29.79 8.23 2.96
CA ASN A 49 28.76 8.78 3.82
C ASN A 49 27.87 7.68 4.44
N ALA A 50 27.54 6.62 3.71
CA ALA A 50 26.79 5.48 4.24
C ALA A 50 27.55 4.75 5.37
N PHE A 51 28.88 4.67 5.29
CA PHE A 51 29.73 4.13 6.35
C PHE A 51 29.78 5.08 7.56
N GLU A 52 29.96 6.37 7.33
CA GLU A 52 29.98 7.40 8.39
C GLU A 52 28.65 7.48 9.15
N MET A 53 27.53 7.30 8.45
CA MET A 53 26.20 7.23 9.06
C MET A 53 25.92 5.90 9.78
N GLY A 54 26.82 4.91 9.68
CA GLY A 54 26.66 3.59 10.30
C GLY A 54 25.56 2.74 9.68
N TRP A 55 25.22 2.97 8.41
CA TRP A 55 24.21 2.16 7.69
C TRP A 55 24.82 0.90 7.09
N LEU A 56 26.04 1.04 6.56
CA LEU A 56 26.79 -0.02 5.92
C LEU A 56 28.12 -0.20 6.67
N TYR A 57 28.72 -1.38 6.52
CA TYR A 57 30.08 -1.65 6.97
C TYR A 57 30.81 -2.56 5.98
N GLU A 58 32.13 -2.55 6.04
CA GLU A 58 32.97 -3.44 5.24
C GLU A 58 33.13 -4.79 5.95
N ALA A 59 32.54 -5.82 5.35
CA ALA A 59 32.61 -7.20 5.80
C ALA A 59 33.93 -7.86 5.32
N PRO A 60 34.32 -9.00 5.91
CA PRO A 60 35.48 -9.76 5.48
C PRO A 60 35.41 -10.09 3.98
N ALA A 61 36.57 -10.17 3.33
CA ALA A 61 36.73 -10.40 1.88
C ALA A 61 36.24 -9.26 0.97
N GLY A 62 36.23 -8.01 1.45
CA GLY A 62 35.95 -6.82 0.62
C GLY A 62 34.49 -6.70 0.20
N LYS A 63 33.59 -7.33 0.96
CA LYS A 63 32.14 -7.21 0.77
C LYS A 63 31.59 -6.09 1.64
N ILE A 64 30.44 -5.56 1.26
CA ILE A 64 29.70 -4.55 1.98
C ILE A 64 28.43 -5.21 2.52
N ASP A 65 28.19 -5.04 3.82
CA ASP A 65 27.00 -5.53 4.50
C ASP A 65 26.33 -4.39 5.29
N VAL A 66 25.11 -4.63 5.79
CA VAL A 66 24.32 -3.70 6.60
C VAL A 66 24.56 -3.93 8.09
N THR A 67 24.67 -2.85 8.85
CA THR A 67 24.80 -2.92 10.31
C THR A 67 23.55 -3.51 10.96
N GLU A 68 23.72 -4.02 12.19
CA GLU A 68 22.61 -4.60 12.95
C GLU A 68 21.49 -3.59 13.22
N SER A 69 21.84 -2.32 13.44
CA SER A 69 20.88 -1.23 13.62
C SER A 69 20.03 -1.01 12.36
N THR A 70 20.64 -1.05 11.17
CA THR A 70 19.92 -0.95 9.90
C THR A 70 19.05 -2.18 9.68
N ARG A 71 19.54 -3.38 9.97
CA ARG A 71 18.74 -4.60 9.85
C ARG A 71 17.49 -4.54 10.74
N LYS A 72 17.63 -4.07 11.98
CA LYS A 72 16.51 -3.83 12.89
C LYS A 72 15.55 -2.76 12.36
N HIS A 73 16.07 -1.66 11.83
CA HIS A 73 15.26 -0.61 11.22
C HIS A 73 14.36 -1.15 10.11
N PHE A 74 14.88 -1.99 9.22
CA PHE A 74 14.10 -2.60 8.15
C PHE A 74 13.11 -3.67 8.65
N ALA A 75 13.44 -4.40 9.71
CA ALA A 75 12.52 -5.33 10.35
C ALA A 75 11.34 -4.59 11.03
N ASP A 76 11.60 -3.47 11.70
CA ASP A 76 10.55 -2.67 12.32
C ASP A 76 9.67 -1.94 11.27
N GLN A 77 10.26 -1.62 10.11
CA GLN A 77 9.58 -0.94 9.01
C GLN A 77 8.87 -1.88 8.03
N HIS A 78 8.67 -3.17 8.34
CA HIS A 78 7.86 -4.04 7.50
C HIS A 78 6.55 -3.31 7.14
N PRO A 79 6.32 -3.01 5.85
CA PRO A 79 5.09 -2.36 5.46
C PRO A 79 3.99 -3.33 5.88
N LYS A 80 3.19 -2.94 6.88
CA LYS A 80 1.97 -3.69 7.24
C LYS A 80 1.28 -3.96 5.92
N GLU A 81 1.08 -5.23 5.58
CA GLU A 81 0.36 -5.62 4.37
C GLU A 81 -0.96 -4.85 4.40
N LYS A 82 -1.03 -3.78 3.61
CA LYS A 82 -2.28 -3.07 3.44
C LYS A 82 -3.12 -4.05 2.65
N TYR A 83 -4.07 -4.67 3.34
CA TYR A 83 -5.08 -5.51 2.71
C TYR A 83 -5.56 -4.79 1.45
N VAL A 84 -5.23 -5.34 0.28
CA VAL A 84 -5.60 -4.80 -1.05
C VAL A 84 -7.10 -5.06 -1.31
N GLY A 85 -7.91 -5.14 -0.25
CA GLY A 85 -9.33 -5.49 -0.29
C GLY A 85 -10.27 -4.29 -0.44
N GLN A 86 -9.77 -3.06 -0.32
CA GLN A 86 -10.55 -1.86 -0.65
C GLN A 86 -10.08 -1.27 -1.97
N VAL A 87 -10.48 -1.92 -3.06
CA VAL A 87 -10.67 -1.22 -4.33
C VAL A 87 -11.82 -0.25 -4.09
N ALA A 88 -11.52 1.05 -4.00
CA ALA A 88 -12.56 2.06 -3.99
C ALA A 88 -13.41 1.85 -5.25
N PRO A 89 -14.74 1.72 -5.14
CA PRO A 89 -15.57 1.57 -6.33
C PRO A 89 -15.35 2.80 -7.24
N PRO A 90 -15.31 2.63 -8.56
CA PRO A 90 -15.15 3.74 -9.48
C PRO A 90 -16.20 4.82 -9.21
N ALA A 91 -15.78 6.09 -9.20
CA ALA A 91 -16.66 7.23 -8.93
C ALA A 91 -17.81 7.33 -9.92
N TRP A 92 -17.66 6.73 -11.10
CA TRP A 92 -18.69 6.66 -12.11
C TRP A 92 -19.56 5.42 -11.92
N ARG A 93 -20.76 5.62 -11.39
CA ARG A 93 -21.86 4.66 -11.52
C ARG A 93 -22.75 5.15 -12.66
N PRO A 94 -22.98 4.36 -13.73
CA PRO A 94 -24.12 4.65 -14.59
C PRO A 94 -25.36 4.66 -13.70
N ASN A 95 -26.19 5.69 -13.85
CA ASN A 95 -27.39 5.87 -13.05
C ASN A 95 -28.38 4.74 -13.36
N LEU A 96 -28.20 3.57 -12.73
CA LEU A 96 -29.06 2.39 -12.90
C LEU A 96 -30.52 2.66 -12.47
N MET A 97 -30.77 3.81 -11.85
CA MET A 97 -32.11 4.29 -11.46
C MET A 97 -32.83 5.08 -12.57
N THR A 98 -32.25 5.27 -13.77
CA THR A 98 -32.98 5.89 -14.90
C THR A 98 -33.81 4.90 -15.71
N GLY A 99 -33.71 3.60 -15.42
CA GLY A 99 -34.69 2.63 -15.91
C GLY A 99 -35.98 2.80 -15.14
N THR A 100 -37.00 3.40 -15.77
CA THR A 100 -38.37 3.30 -15.27
C THR A 100 -38.68 1.82 -15.01
N LEU A 101 -38.96 1.49 -13.75
CA LEU A 101 -39.25 0.11 -13.35
C LEU A 101 -40.37 -0.43 -14.24
N ASN A 102 -40.15 -1.58 -14.89
CA ASN A 102 -41.17 -2.15 -15.78
C ASN A 102 -42.51 -2.25 -15.02
N PRO A 103 -43.64 -1.81 -15.62
CA PRO A 103 -44.90 -1.71 -14.91
C PRO A 103 -45.38 -2.97 -14.20
N LYS A 104 -44.93 -4.15 -14.66
CA LYS A 104 -45.18 -5.44 -14.01
C LYS A 104 -44.62 -5.55 -12.58
N TYR A 105 -43.65 -4.71 -12.22
CA TYR A 105 -43.02 -4.65 -10.90
C TYR A 105 -43.53 -3.46 -10.06
N HIS A 106 -44.44 -2.64 -10.58
CA HIS A 106 -45.19 -1.74 -9.70
C HIS A 106 -46.06 -2.58 -8.78
N THR A 107 -46.08 -2.23 -7.50
CA THR A 107 -47.03 -2.81 -6.56
C THR A 107 -48.44 -2.47 -7.04
N ASN A 108 -49.20 -3.50 -7.43
CA ASN A 108 -50.59 -3.33 -7.84
C ASN A 108 -51.37 -2.76 -6.67
N SER A 109 -52.14 -1.68 -6.88
CA SER A 109 -52.92 -1.01 -5.83
C SER A 109 -54.07 -1.86 -5.27
N ARG A 110 -54.28 -3.07 -5.81
CA ARG A 110 -55.33 -4.02 -5.45
C ARG A 110 -55.01 -4.91 -4.22
N GLY A 111 -53.95 -4.60 -3.48
CA GLY A 111 -53.60 -5.33 -2.25
C GLY A 111 -52.60 -6.47 -2.50
N PRO A 112 -52.16 -7.15 -1.42
CA PRO A 112 -51.20 -8.24 -1.51
C PRO A 112 -51.73 -9.35 -2.43
N ARG A 113 -50.89 -9.78 -3.34
CA ARG A 113 -51.10 -10.92 -4.22
C ARG A 113 -51.27 -12.20 -3.37
N ASP A 114 -52.29 -13.03 -3.64
CA ASP A 114 -52.55 -14.27 -2.87
C ASP A 114 -51.39 -15.27 -2.94
N ASP A 115 -50.57 -15.19 -3.99
CA ASP A 115 -49.34 -15.97 -4.21
C ASP A 115 -48.12 -15.43 -3.43
N ALA A 116 -48.24 -14.32 -2.71
CA ALA A 116 -47.15 -13.76 -1.94
C ALA A 116 -46.92 -14.58 -0.64
N PRO A 117 -45.68 -15.04 -0.40
CA PRO A 117 -45.37 -15.82 0.79
C PRO A 117 -45.59 -15.00 2.06
N GLU A 118 -45.98 -15.68 3.13
CA GLU A 118 -46.52 -15.06 4.34
C GLU A 118 -45.55 -14.05 4.99
N TRP A 119 -44.25 -14.30 4.89
CA TRP A 119 -43.19 -13.41 5.39
C TRP A 119 -43.11 -12.06 4.69
N SER A 120 -43.71 -11.90 3.49
CA SER A 120 -43.72 -10.62 2.77
C SER A 120 -44.96 -9.77 3.08
N ARG A 121 -45.92 -10.27 3.86
CA ARG A 121 -47.13 -9.54 4.22
C ARG A 121 -46.80 -8.54 5.31
N ARG A 122 -46.96 -7.25 5.03
CA ARG A 122 -46.87 -6.20 6.07
C ARG A 122 -48.25 -6.01 6.68
N GLU A 123 -48.36 -6.17 7.98
CA GLU A 123 -49.53 -5.73 8.74
C GLU A 123 -49.71 -4.22 8.48
N THR A 124 -50.74 -3.84 7.74
CA THR A 124 -51.09 -2.42 7.61
C THR A 124 -51.54 -1.95 8.99
N PRO A 125 -50.88 -0.95 9.61
CA PRO A 125 -51.36 -0.39 10.86
C PRO A 125 -52.75 0.20 10.60
N ASN A 126 -53.74 -0.27 11.35
CA ASN A 126 -55.09 0.30 11.35
C ASN A 126 -55.00 1.73 11.91
N PHE A 127 -54.74 2.71 11.06
CA PHE A 127 -54.96 4.12 11.39
C PHE A 127 -56.47 4.40 11.40
N ARG A 128 -57.18 3.85 12.39
CA ARG A 128 -58.50 4.36 12.76
C ARG A 128 -58.27 5.65 13.51
N ARG A 129 -58.69 6.74 12.85
CA ARG A 129 -58.71 8.12 13.34
C ARG A 129 -59.39 8.17 14.72
N ALA A 130 -58.70 8.80 15.67
CA ALA A 130 -59.35 9.42 16.83
C ALA A 130 -60.00 10.75 16.40
#